data_AF-A0AAW0LC20-F1
#
_entry.id   AF-A0AAW0LC20-F1
#
_cell.length_a   1.000
_cell.length_b   1.000
_cell.length_c   1.000
_cell.angle_alpha   90.00
_cell.angle_beta   90.00
_cell.angle_gamma   90.00
#
_symmetry.space_group_name_H-M   'P 1'
#
loop_
_entity.id
_entity.type
_entity.pdbx_description
1 polymer ?
#
loop_
_entity_poly.entity_id
_entity_poly.type
_entity_poly.pdbx_seq_one_letter_code
_entity_poly.pdbx_strand_id
1 'polypeptide(L)'
;MNSFINDIFEKLAQEASRLARYNKKPTITSREIQTAVRLVLPGELAKHAVSEGTKAGTAEIVFSRLGDAVVAVKKYNNVQLDGKPMKIEIVGVNIATPTAANGTVGNLNGIPRGYARSNK
;
A
#
# COMPACT_ATOMS: atom_id res chain seq x y z
N MET A 1 -16.76 25.88 0.57
CA MET A 1 -15.91 25.09 1.49
C MET A 1 -14.73 24.43 0.78
N ASN A 2 -14.91 23.94 -0.45
CA ASN A 2 -13.80 23.38 -1.26
C ASN A 2 -12.62 24.36 -1.48
N SER A 3 -12.88 25.67 -1.55
CA SER A 3 -11.82 26.68 -1.72
C SER A 3 -10.82 26.72 -0.57
N PHE A 4 -11.27 26.69 0.69
CA PHE A 4 -10.37 26.73 1.84
C PHE A 4 -9.41 25.54 1.88
N ILE A 5 -9.93 24.34 1.58
CA ILE A 5 -9.11 23.12 1.54
C ILE A 5 -8.09 23.20 0.41
N ASN A 6 -8.50 23.67 -0.77
CA ASN A 6 -7.59 23.84 -1.91
C ASN A 6 -6.50 24.87 -1.61
N ASP A 7 -6.85 26.01 -1.02
CA ASP A 7 -5.89 27.07 -0.66
C ASP A 7 -4.83 26.56 0.34
N ILE A 8 -5.25 25.78 1.33
CA ILE A 8 -4.33 25.17 2.31
C ILE A 8 -3.48 24.08 1.66
N PHE A 9 -4.08 23.24 0.81
CA PHE A 9 -3.36 22.22 0.06
C PHE A 9 -2.26 22.83 -0.81
N GLU A 10 -2.57 23.88 -1.57
CA GLU A 10 -1.59 24.58 -2.41
C GLU A 10 -0.45 25.18 -1.57
N LYS A 11 -0.77 25.83 -0.45
CA LYS A 11 0.25 26.36 0.48
C LYS A 11 1.16 25.25 1.03
N LEU A 12 0.59 24.13 1.45
CA LEU A 12 1.36 22.98 1.94
C LEU A 12 2.25 22.37 0.86
N ALA A 13 1.72 22.18 -0.35
CA ALA A 13 2.46 21.63 -1.47
C ALA A 13 3.64 22.54 -1.87
N GLN A 14 3.42 23.86 -1.91
CA GLN A 14 4.48 24.83 -2.19
C GLN A 14 5.58 24.80 -1.13
N GLU A 15 5.22 24.82 0.16
CA GLU A 15 6.21 24.78 1.24
C GLU A 15 6.98 23.45 1.29
N ALA A 16 6.30 22.32 1.13
CA ALA A 16 6.96 21.01 1.07
C ALA A 16 7.94 20.91 -0.13
N SER A 17 7.55 21.46 -1.29
CA SER A 17 8.40 21.51 -2.47
C SER A 17 9.64 22.39 -2.25
N ARG A 18 9.47 23.57 -1.63
CA ARG A 18 10.60 24.45 -1.25
C ARG A 18 11.55 23.72 -0.32
N LEU A 19 11.06 23.08 0.73
CA LEU A 19 11.87 22.32 1.69
C LEU A 19 12.66 21.18 1.03
N ALA A 20 12.04 20.43 0.11
CA ALA A 20 12.73 19.37 -0.63
C ALA A 20 13.87 19.93 -1.49
N ARG A 21 13.63 21.07 -2.16
CA ARG A 21 14.64 21.78 -2.96
C ARG A 21 15.79 22.32 -2.11
N TYR A 22 15.51 22.91 -0.94
CA TYR A 22 16.54 23.37 0.00
C TYR A 22 17.44 22.21 0.46
N ASN A 23 16.85 21.05 0.74
CA ASN A 23 17.58 19.84 1.12
C ASN A 23 18.21 19.10 -0.07
N LYS A 24 18.13 19.65 -1.29
CA LYS A 24 18.62 19.04 -2.54
C LYS A 24 18.09 17.62 -2.78
N LYS A 25 16.88 17.34 -2.32
CA LYS A 25 16.21 16.07 -2.56
C LYS A 25 15.32 16.16 -3.79
N PRO A 26 15.37 15.16 -4.70
CA PRO A 26 14.47 15.12 -5.85
C PRO A 26 13.04 14.73 -5.46
N THR A 27 12.86 14.15 -4.28
CA THR A 27 11.59 13.59 -3.80
C THR A 27 11.20 14.25 -2.49
N ILE A 28 9.93 14.67 -2.39
CA ILE A 28 9.33 15.14 -1.13
C ILE A 28 9.13 13.92 -0.22
N THR A 29 9.76 13.93 0.95
CA THR A 29 9.57 12.87 1.96
C THR A 29 8.57 13.31 3.03
N SER A 30 8.12 12.36 3.85
CA SER A 30 7.23 12.64 4.99
C SER A 30 7.78 13.74 5.90
N ARG A 31 9.11 13.86 6.02
CA ARG A 31 9.76 14.92 6.81
C ARG A 31 9.45 16.31 6.26
N GLU A 32 9.56 16.53 4.96
CA GLU A 32 9.25 17.82 4.34
C GLU A 32 7.76 18.16 4.48
N ILE A 33 6.86 17.17 4.34
CA ILE A 33 5.43 17.36 4.55
C ILE A 33 5.13 17.73 6.01
N GLN A 34 5.68 17.00 6.99
CA GLN A 34 5.47 17.29 8.41
C GLN A 34 5.99 18.67 8.81
N THR A 35 7.14 19.08 8.27
CA THR A 35 7.67 20.43 8.50
C THR A 35 6.78 21.49 7.84
N ALA A 36 6.35 21.29 6.58
CA ALA A 36 5.43 22.21 5.90
C ALA A 36 4.10 22.39 6.67
N VAL A 37 3.53 21.30 7.21
CA VAL A 37 2.32 21.35 8.04
C VAL A 37 2.52 22.21 9.28
N ARG A 38 3.68 22.11 9.94
CA ARG A 38 4.01 22.94 11.12
C ARG A 38 4.28 24.41 10.78
N LEU A 39 4.63 24.72 9.53
CA LEU A 39 4.82 26.09 9.07
C LEU A 39 3.50 26.75 8.66
N VAL A 40 2.57 25.99 8.08
CA VAL A 40 1.31 26.52 7.53
C VAL A 40 0.18 26.54 8.56
N LEU A 41 0.11 25.55 9.46
CA LEU A 41 -0.97 25.44 10.45
C LEU A 41 -0.53 25.93 11.83
N PRO A 42 -1.42 26.60 12.59
CA PRO A 42 -1.09 27.09 13.93
C PRO A 42 -1.15 25.99 15.01
N GLY A 43 -0.19 26.00 15.93
CA GLY A 43 -0.25 25.36 17.25
C GLY A 43 -0.73 23.90 17.25
N GLU A 44 -1.83 23.64 17.97
CA GLU A 44 -2.41 22.30 18.14
C GLU A 44 -2.95 21.69 16.83
N LEU A 45 -3.38 22.52 15.86
CA LEU A 45 -3.84 22.01 14.55
C LEU A 45 -2.71 21.33 13.79
N ALA A 46 -1.50 21.88 13.85
CA ALA A 46 -0.33 21.25 13.23
C ALA A 46 0.01 19.92 13.90
N LYS A 47 -0.08 19.83 15.24
CA LYS A 47 0.20 18.59 15.98
C LYS A 47 -0.81 17.50 15.64
N HIS A 48 -2.10 17.84 15.63
CA HIS A 48 -3.15 16.91 15.23
C HIS A 48 -3.00 16.48 13.77
N ALA A 49 -2.78 17.41 12.85
CA ALA A 49 -2.60 17.09 11.44
C ALA A 49 -1.42 16.15 11.19
N VAL A 50 -0.27 16.35 11.87
CA VAL A 50 0.89 15.45 11.76
C VAL A 50 0.58 14.07 12.37
N SER A 51 -0.10 14.03 13.52
CA SER A 51 -0.49 12.76 14.18
C SER A 51 -1.45 11.95 13.30
N GLU A 52 -2.50 12.59 12.78
CA GLU A 52 -3.49 11.95 11.91
C GLU A 52 -2.86 11.56 10.56
N GLY A 53 -2.03 12.41 9.96
CA GLY A 53 -1.32 12.09 8.73
C GLY A 53 -0.37 10.87 8.87
N THR A 54 0.22 10.67 10.05
CA THR A 54 1.06 9.49 10.32
C THR A 54 0.23 8.23 10.49
N LYS A 55 -0.94 8.32 11.15
CA LYS A 55 -1.84 7.17 11.34
C LYS A 55 -2.51 6.71 10.04
N ALA A 56 -2.76 7.62 9.12
CA ALA A 56 -3.51 7.36 7.89
C ALA A 56 -2.64 6.75 6.76
N GLY A 57 -1.35 6.48 6.97
CA GLY A 57 -0.38 6.08 5.95
C GLY A 57 -0.88 5.01 4.97
N THR A 58 -1.40 5.45 3.82
CA THR A 58 -1.75 4.61 2.68
C THR A 58 -0.64 4.70 1.64
N ALA A 59 -0.41 3.61 0.92
CA ALA A 59 0.50 3.56 -0.21
C ALA A 59 -0.15 2.74 -1.33
N GLU A 60 0.02 3.20 -2.56
CA GLU A 60 -0.39 2.46 -3.75
C GLU A 60 0.83 1.78 -4.37
N ILE A 61 0.70 0.49 -4.67
CA ILE A 61 1.74 -0.31 -5.30
C ILE A 61 1.17 -0.88 -6.60
N VAL A 62 1.84 -0.59 -7.70
CA VAL A 62 1.45 -1.10 -9.02
C VAL A 62 2.30 -2.31 -9.36
N PHE A 63 1.63 -3.45 -9.56
CA PHE A 63 2.27 -4.67 -10.06
C PHE A 63 1.98 -4.85 -11.54
N SER A 64 2.98 -5.27 -12.31
CA SER A 64 2.80 -5.61 -13.73
C SER A 64 2.00 -6.89 -13.96
N ARG A 65 1.91 -7.78 -12.96
CA ARG A 65 1.24 -9.08 -13.04
C ARG A 65 0.33 -9.30 -11.83
N LEU A 66 -0.86 -9.84 -12.09
CA LEU A 66 -1.84 -10.16 -11.04
C LEU A 66 -1.32 -11.22 -10.06
N GLY A 67 -0.56 -12.22 -10.53
CA GLY A 67 -0.01 -13.27 -9.68
C GLY A 67 0.90 -12.71 -8.57
N ASP A 68 1.75 -11.74 -8.90
CA ASP A 68 2.68 -11.12 -7.95
C ASP A 68 1.92 -10.28 -6.91
N ALA A 69 0.88 -9.55 -7.34
CA ALA A 69 0.00 -8.81 -6.45
C ALA A 69 -0.73 -9.74 -5.46
N VAL A 70 -1.24 -10.88 -5.93
CA VAL A 70 -1.93 -11.87 -5.07
C VAL A 70 -0.97 -12.47 -4.05
N VAL A 71 0.27 -12.77 -4.44
CA VAL A 71 1.30 -13.26 -3.51
C VAL A 71 1.63 -12.21 -2.46
N ALA A 72 1.78 -10.94 -2.85
CA ALA A 72 2.05 -9.85 -1.93
C ALA A 72 0.90 -9.66 -0.92
N VAL A 73 -0.36 -9.66 -1.39
CA VAL A 73 -1.54 -9.57 -0.51
C VAL A 73 -1.56 -10.72 0.48
N LYS A 74 -1.37 -11.96 0.04
CA LYS A 74 -1.34 -13.12 0.95
C LYS A 74 -0.21 -13.03 1.99
N LYS A 75 0.93 -12.47 1.59
CA LYS A 75 2.13 -12.40 2.44
C LYS A 75 2.09 -11.28 3.47
N TYR A 76 1.54 -10.12 3.10
CA TYR A 76 1.63 -8.90 3.91
C TYR A 76 0.31 -8.47 4.54
N ASN A 77 -0.83 -9.01 4.10
CA ASN A 77 -2.10 -8.71 4.74
C ASN A 77 -2.10 -9.18 6.21
N ASN A 78 -2.67 -8.35 7.08
CA ASN A 78 -2.67 -8.49 8.54
C ASN A 78 -1.29 -8.49 9.23
N VAL A 79 -0.18 -8.26 8.50
CA VAL A 79 1.13 -8.08 9.14
C VAL A 79 1.09 -6.80 9.97
N GLN A 80 1.58 -6.85 11.20
CA GLN A 80 1.57 -5.68 12.08
C GLN A 80 2.57 -4.63 11.59
N LEU A 81 2.10 -3.41 11.37
CA LEU A 81 2.88 -2.20 11.16
C LEU A 81 2.57 -1.26 12.31
N ASP A 82 3.59 -0.92 13.10
CA ASP A 82 3.47 -0.03 14.28
C ASP A 82 2.38 -0.49 15.28
N GLY A 83 2.24 -1.80 15.46
CA GLY A 83 1.24 -2.42 16.34
C GLY A 83 -0.18 -2.49 15.76
N LYS A 84 -0.41 -2.06 14.52
CA LYS A 84 -1.70 -2.17 13.81
C LYS A 84 -1.59 -3.17 12.65
N PRO A 85 -2.59 -4.06 12.43
CA PRO A 85 -2.57 -4.95 11.28
C PRO A 85 -2.69 -4.16 9.97
N MET A 86 -1.79 -4.43 9.03
CA MET A 86 -1.80 -3.85 7.69
C MET A 86 -2.98 -4.42 6.88
N LYS A 87 -3.74 -3.56 6.20
CA LYS A 87 -4.84 -3.95 5.33
C LYS A 87 -4.47 -3.63 3.87
N ILE A 88 -4.49 -4.65 3.00
CA ILE A 88 -4.15 -4.49 1.58
C ILE A 88 -5.37 -4.84 0.74
N GLU A 89 -5.74 -3.94 -0.18
CA GLU A 89 -6.81 -4.13 -1.16
C GLU A 89 -6.26 -3.98 -2.58
N ILE A 90 -6.63 -4.90 -3.47
CA ILE A 90 -6.28 -4.78 -4.90
C ILE A 90 -7.32 -3.85 -5.54
N VAL A 91 -6.88 -2.66 -5.94
CA VAL A 91 -7.71 -1.65 -6.61
C VAL A 91 -7.45 -1.67 -8.13
N GLY A 92 -8.51 -1.58 -8.94
CA GLY A 92 -8.41 -1.48 -10.40
C GLY A 92 -8.03 -2.79 -11.10
N VAL A 93 -9.01 -3.67 -11.30
CA VAL A 93 -8.92 -4.76 -12.29
C VAL A 93 -9.80 -4.39 -13.46
N ASN A 94 -9.21 -4.12 -14.64
CA ASN A 94 -9.99 -4.11 -15.88
C ASN A 94 -10.62 -5.50 -16.04
N ILE A 95 -11.96 -5.54 -15.95
CA ILE A 95 -12.79 -6.72 -16.08
C ILE A 95 -12.76 -7.15 -17.55
N ALA A 96 -11.94 -8.14 -17.87
CA ALA A 96 -12.23 -9.07 -18.95
C ALA A 96 -12.29 -10.45 -18.30
N THR A 97 -13.51 -10.91 -18.01
CA THR A 97 -13.78 -12.28 -17.62
C THR A 97 -13.19 -13.23 -18.67
N PRO A 98 -12.24 -14.12 -18.35
CA PRO A 98 -12.16 -15.38 -19.04
C PRO A 98 -13.27 -16.25 -18.46
N THR A 99 -14.24 -16.60 -19.30
CA THR A 99 -15.21 -17.68 -19.13
C THR A 99 -14.65 -18.83 -18.29
N ALA A 100 -15.44 -19.27 -17.31
CA ALA A 100 -15.18 -20.47 -16.52
C ALA A 100 -14.98 -21.69 -17.45
N ALA A 101 -13.75 -22.17 -17.56
CA ALA A 101 -13.50 -23.56 -17.93
C ALA A 101 -13.52 -24.37 -16.64
N ASN A 102 -14.63 -25.08 -16.43
CA ASN A 102 -14.77 -26.15 -15.44
C ASN A 102 -13.58 -27.13 -15.56
N GLY A 103 -12.63 -27.04 -14.63
CA GLY A 103 -11.67 -28.09 -14.33
C GLY A 103 -12.19 -28.90 -13.15
N THR A 104 -12.68 -30.10 -13.45
CA THR A 104 -13.22 -31.10 -12.51
C THR A 104 -12.28 -31.35 -11.32
N VAL A 105 -12.76 -31.07 -10.10
CA VAL A 105 -12.13 -31.46 -8.86
C VAL A 105 -12.31 -32.97 -8.67
N GLY A 106 -11.28 -33.74 -9.02
CA GLY A 106 -11.17 -35.17 -8.73
C GLY A 106 -10.55 -35.40 -7.35
N ASN A 107 -11.38 -35.82 -6.40
CA ASN A 107 -11.04 -36.25 -5.05
C ASN A 107 -10.24 -37.57 -5.08
N LEU A 108 -9.04 -37.63 -4.49
CA LEU A 108 -8.27 -38.88 -4.31
C LEU A 108 -7.50 -38.88 -2.98
N ASN A 109 -8.21 -39.14 -1.88
CA ASN A 109 -7.62 -39.73 -0.67
C ASN A 109 -7.99 -41.21 -0.63
N GLY A 110 -7.01 -42.14 -0.75
CA GLY A 110 -7.25 -43.56 -0.46
C GLY A 110 -6.24 -44.61 -0.98
N ILE A 111 -5.14 -44.83 -0.22
CA ILE A 111 -4.46 -46.13 0.07
C ILE A 111 -3.38 -46.67 -0.92
N PRO A 112 -2.24 -47.27 -0.44
CA PRO A 112 -0.92 -47.29 -1.09
C PRO A 112 -0.47 -48.66 -1.64
N ARG A 113 0.48 -48.70 -2.60
CA ARG A 113 1.16 -49.93 -3.02
C ARG A 113 2.61 -49.75 -3.52
N GLY A 114 3.55 -50.33 -2.76
CA GLY A 114 4.64 -51.12 -3.33
C GLY A 114 6.01 -50.45 -3.47
N TYR A 115 6.93 -50.76 -2.55
CA TYR A 115 8.36 -50.71 -2.81
C TYR A 115 8.71 -51.76 -3.87
N ALA A 116 9.20 -51.32 -5.03
CA ALA A 116 9.83 -52.19 -6.02
C ALA A 116 11.31 -51.82 -6.15
N ARG A 117 12.18 -52.76 -5.73
CA ARG A 117 13.63 -52.79 -5.97
C ARG A 117 13.94 -52.62 -7.45
N SER A 118 15.02 -51.91 -7.78
CA SER A 118 15.75 -52.13 -9.03
C SER A 118 17.25 -52.02 -8.77
N ASN A 119 17.91 -53.18 -8.76
CA ASN A 119 19.37 -53.29 -8.85
C ASN A 119 19.82 -52.90 -10.26
N LYS A 120 20.88 -52.10 -10.34
CA LYS A 120 22.02 -52.40 -11.21
C LYS A 120 23.28 -51.80 -10.61
#